data_AF-A0A7X6T103-F1
#
_entry.id   AF-A0A7X6T103-F1
#
_cell.length_a   1.000
_cell.length_b   1.000
_cell.length_c   1.000
_cell.angle_alpha   90.00
_cell.angle_beta   90.00
_cell.angle_gamma   90.00
#
_symmetry.space_group_name_H-M   'P 1'
#
loop_
_entity.id
_entity.type
_entity.pdbx_description
1 polymer ?
#
loop_
_entity_poly.entity_id
_entity_poly.type
_entity_poly.pdbx_seq_one_letter_code
_entity_poly.pdbx_strand_id
1 'polypeptide(L)'
;PKEMIKDNIDAGISIRREYSDERDGKWFLLKTPVKIKRGELVRVDLYITIPGARNFLVVDDHVPGGLEPVNRDLATASAVDVDKAESDYPAGSWFFNYEDWSWYGMSRWGFYHKELRHDAARFYSEYLAPGNYHLSYTAQAVATGKFTIMPAHSEEMYDPDVFGKSGPAFLVVEE
;
A
#
# COMPACT_ATOMS: atom_id res chain seq x y z
N PRO A 1 -6.00 18.02 20.57
CA PRO A 1 -5.72 17.17 19.39
C PRO A 1 -6.51 17.69 18.18
N LYS A 2 -5.85 18.24 17.17
CA LYS A 2 -6.52 18.70 15.94
C LYS A 2 -7.15 17.47 15.27
N GLU A 3 -8.43 17.60 14.91
CA GLU A 3 -9.17 16.62 14.11
C GLU A 3 -8.33 16.25 12.89
N MET A 4 -7.93 14.99 12.77
CA MET A 4 -7.25 14.52 11.57
C MET A 4 -8.29 14.52 10.44
N ILE A 5 -8.03 15.29 9.38
CA ILE A 5 -8.85 15.26 8.16
C ILE A 5 -8.78 13.83 7.62
N LYS A 6 -9.93 13.16 7.61
CA LYS A 6 -10.05 11.71 7.36
C LYS A 6 -10.20 11.37 5.89
N ASP A 7 -10.30 12.39 5.05
CA ASP A 7 -10.66 12.26 3.65
C ASP A 7 -9.40 12.11 2.78
N ASN A 8 -9.52 11.29 1.74
CA ASN A 8 -8.51 11.20 0.71
C ASN A 8 -8.45 12.52 -0.06
N ILE A 9 -7.26 12.93 -0.47
CA ILE A 9 -7.06 14.08 -1.36
C ILE A 9 -6.68 13.54 -2.73
N ASP A 10 -7.38 14.00 -3.76
CA ASP A 10 -7.11 13.69 -5.16
C ASP A 10 -6.86 15.00 -5.91
N ALA A 11 -5.62 15.20 -6.34
CA ALA A 11 -5.18 16.27 -7.22
C ALA A 11 -4.64 15.67 -8.53
N GLY A 12 -5.40 14.78 -9.15
CA GLY A 12 -5.03 14.10 -10.39
C GLY A 12 -4.40 12.72 -10.19
N ILE A 13 -4.34 12.24 -8.95
CA ILE A 13 -3.95 10.90 -8.53
C ILE A 13 -4.86 10.50 -7.36
N SER A 14 -5.55 9.36 -7.48
CA SER A 14 -6.28 8.76 -6.36
C SER A 14 -5.44 7.65 -5.74
N ILE A 15 -5.30 7.66 -4.41
CA ILE A 15 -4.61 6.61 -3.65
C ILE A 15 -5.45 6.16 -2.45
N ARG A 16 -5.54 4.84 -2.28
CA ARG A 16 -6.15 4.18 -1.13
C ARG A 16 -5.18 3.18 -0.56
N ARG A 17 -5.18 3.06 0.77
CA ARG A 17 -4.38 2.08 1.51
C ARG A 17 -5.27 1.19 2.35
N GLU A 18 -5.02 -0.10 2.30
CA GLU A 18 -5.66 -1.12 3.13
C GLU A 18 -4.59 -1.90 3.91
N TYR A 19 -4.99 -2.38 5.08
CA TYR A 19 -4.19 -3.28 5.90
C TYR A 19 -4.94 -4.59 6.04
N SER A 20 -4.24 -5.71 5.89
CA SER A 20 -4.80 -7.03 6.13
C SER A 20 -3.82 -7.88 6.92
N ASP A 21 -4.33 -8.74 7.79
CA ASP A 21 -3.53 -9.74 8.50
C ASP A 21 -3.88 -11.16 8.05
N GLU A 22 -2.89 -12.04 8.12
CA GLU A 22 -3.06 -13.45 7.76
C GLU A 22 -3.36 -14.26 9.01
N ARG A 23 -4.49 -14.99 9.01
CA ARG A 23 -4.86 -15.95 10.06
C ARG A 23 -5.23 -17.27 9.41
N ASP A 24 -4.59 -18.35 9.83
CA ASP A 24 -4.83 -19.71 9.31
C ASP A 24 -4.76 -19.80 7.78
N GLY A 25 -3.80 -19.09 7.16
CA GLY A 25 -3.61 -19.08 5.70
C GLY A 25 -4.64 -18.23 4.93
N LYS A 26 -5.42 -17.40 5.62
CA LYS A 26 -6.43 -16.51 5.02
C LYS A 26 -6.20 -15.07 5.42
N TRP A 27 -6.37 -14.17 4.46
CA TRP A 27 -6.26 -12.73 4.69
C TRP A 27 -7.58 -12.15 5.20
N PHE A 28 -7.50 -11.28 6.20
CA PHE A 28 -8.64 -10.55 6.78
C PHE A 28 -8.40 -9.05 6.73
N LEU A 29 -9.40 -8.29 6.27
CA LEU A 29 -9.30 -6.84 6.16
C LEU A 29 -9.39 -6.20 7.54
N LEU A 30 -8.42 -5.37 7.89
CA LEU A 30 -8.36 -4.66 9.16
C LEU A 30 -9.14 -3.36 9.07
N LYS A 31 -10.00 -3.11 10.05
CA LYS A 31 -10.74 -1.84 10.19
C LYS A 31 -9.89 -0.81 10.93
N THR A 32 -10.21 0.47 10.76
CA THR A 32 -9.58 1.55 11.54
C THR A 32 -10.26 1.70 12.91
N PRO A 33 -9.52 1.84 14.03
CA PRO A 33 -8.07 1.75 14.13
C PRO A 33 -7.59 0.32 13.85
N VAL A 34 -6.50 0.21 13.10
CA VAL A 34 -5.86 -1.07 12.76
C VAL A 34 -5.36 -1.68 14.06
N LYS A 35 -5.80 -2.91 14.38
CA LYS A 35 -5.42 -3.63 15.58
C LYS A 35 -4.79 -4.96 15.22
N ILE A 36 -3.60 -5.20 15.74
CA ILE A 36 -2.80 -6.41 15.51
C ILE A 36 -2.02 -6.74 16.79
N LYS A 37 -1.48 -7.94 16.87
CA LYS A 37 -0.59 -8.38 17.95
C LYS A 37 0.86 -8.35 17.52
N ARG A 38 1.76 -8.23 18.49
CA ARG A 38 3.19 -8.34 18.27
C ARG A 38 3.52 -9.68 17.59
N GLY A 39 4.37 -9.63 16.57
CA GLY A 39 4.80 -10.77 15.78
C GLY A 39 3.91 -11.09 14.57
N GLU A 40 2.68 -10.56 14.51
CA GLU A 40 1.79 -10.77 13.36
C GLU A 40 2.34 -10.10 12.09
N LEU A 41 2.13 -10.76 10.96
CA LEU A 41 2.40 -10.21 9.63
C LEU A 41 1.18 -9.47 9.12
N VAL A 42 1.43 -8.29 8.55
CA VAL A 42 0.44 -7.43 7.93
C VAL A 42 0.83 -7.20 6.49
N ARG A 43 -0.08 -7.41 5.56
CA ARG A 43 0.04 -6.95 4.18
C ARG A 43 -0.58 -5.58 4.07
N VAL A 44 0.16 -4.67 3.46
CA VAL A 44 -0.28 -3.33 3.11
C VAL A 44 -0.55 -3.33 1.61
N ASP A 45 -1.77 -2.99 1.23
CA ASP A 45 -2.22 -2.91 -0.16
C ASP A 45 -2.49 -1.45 -0.51
N LEU A 46 -1.84 -0.96 -1.57
CA LEU A 46 -1.98 0.39 -2.09
C LEU A 46 -2.65 0.31 -3.47
N TYR A 47 -3.79 0.98 -3.57
CA TYR A 47 -4.59 1.05 -4.79
C TYR A 47 -4.49 2.46 -5.35
N ILE A 48 -3.98 2.57 -6.58
CA ILE A 48 -3.73 3.84 -7.23
C ILE A 48 -4.55 3.90 -8.52
N THR A 49 -5.32 4.96 -8.70
CA THR A 49 -6.06 5.21 -9.94
C THR A 49 -5.54 6.50 -10.58
N ILE A 50 -5.23 6.40 -11.87
CA ILE A 50 -4.56 7.43 -12.64
C ILE A 50 -5.44 7.81 -13.83
N PRO A 51 -6.11 8.99 -13.80
CA PRO A 51 -7.09 9.38 -14.82
C PRO A 51 -6.45 9.86 -16.13
N GLY A 52 -5.19 10.29 -16.08
CA GLY A 52 -4.41 10.75 -17.22
C GLY A 52 -2.95 10.32 -17.05
N ALA A 53 -2.20 10.19 -18.14
CA ALA A 53 -0.82 9.73 -18.07
C ALA A 53 0.01 10.58 -17.10
N ARG A 54 0.90 9.93 -16.36
CA ARG A 54 1.80 10.58 -15.39
C ARG A 54 3.26 10.27 -15.70
N ASN A 55 4.15 11.21 -15.37
CA ASN A 55 5.59 11.05 -15.56
C ASN A 55 6.31 11.16 -14.22
N PHE A 56 7.36 10.35 -14.04
CA PHE A 56 8.22 10.35 -12.86
C PHE A 56 7.40 10.35 -11.55
N LEU A 57 6.50 9.38 -11.44
CA LEU A 57 5.59 9.26 -10.31
C LEU A 57 6.25 8.44 -9.20
N VAL A 58 6.14 8.93 -7.97
CA VAL A 58 6.55 8.24 -6.75
C VAL A 58 5.34 8.00 -5.87
N VAL A 59 5.23 6.80 -5.31
CA VAL A 59 4.36 6.50 -4.16
C VAL A 59 5.26 6.36 -2.94
N ASP A 60 5.04 7.18 -1.92
CA ASP A 60 5.71 7.13 -0.62
C ASP A 60 4.68 6.75 0.47
N ASP A 61 4.82 5.52 1.00
CA ASP A 61 4.02 5.03 2.11
C ASP A 61 4.86 4.89 3.38
N HIS A 62 4.74 5.87 4.27
CA HIS A 62 5.42 5.86 5.56
C HIS A 62 4.96 4.69 6.44
N VAL A 63 5.93 3.95 6.94
CA VAL A 63 5.70 2.79 7.81
C VAL A 63 5.38 3.28 9.23
N PRO A 64 4.24 2.88 9.81
CA PRO A 64 3.93 3.17 11.21
C PRO A 64 4.99 2.59 12.15
N GLY A 65 5.40 3.33 13.17
CA GLY A 65 6.54 2.94 14.04
C GLY A 65 6.42 1.62 14.81
N GLY A 66 5.25 0.97 14.83
CA GLY A 66 5.05 -0.37 15.39
C GLY A 66 5.32 -1.52 14.40
N LEU A 67 5.53 -1.20 13.13
CA LEU A 67 5.74 -2.14 12.03
C LEU A 67 7.17 -2.04 11.50
N GLU A 68 7.71 -3.18 11.08
CA GLU A 68 8.98 -3.27 10.36
C GLU A 68 8.75 -3.97 9.02
N PRO A 69 9.07 -3.36 7.87
CA PRO A 69 8.85 -3.99 6.58
C PRO A 69 9.73 -5.22 6.39
N VAL A 70 9.15 -6.28 5.83
CA VAL A 70 9.82 -7.56 5.62
C VAL A 70 9.98 -7.80 4.12
N ASN A 71 11.21 -7.90 3.65
CA ASN A 71 11.48 -8.25 2.26
C ASN A 71 11.30 -9.77 2.07
N ARG A 72 10.16 -10.18 1.50
CA ARG A 72 9.88 -11.59 1.17
C ARG A 72 10.32 -11.99 -0.24
N ASP A 73 10.84 -11.06 -1.06
CA ASP A 73 11.25 -11.34 -2.44
C ASP A 73 12.38 -12.41 -2.49
N LEU A 74 13.12 -12.59 -1.39
CA LEU A 74 14.15 -13.63 -1.23
C LEU A 74 13.59 -15.04 -0.98
N ALA A 75 12.34 -15.15 -0.49
CA ALA A 75 11.67 -16.43 -0.24
C ALA A 75 10.79 -16.89 -1.41
N THR A 76 10.41 -15.97 -2.30
CA THR A 76 9.51 -16.22 -3.44
C THR A 76 10.18 -15.80 -4.75
N ALA A 77 11.28 -16.47 -5.11
CA ALA A 77 11.86 -16.42 -6.46
C ALA A 77 11.08 -17.29 -7.47
N SER A 78 9.78 -17.49 -7.24
CA SER A 78 8.87 -18.09 -8.21
C SER A 78 7.96 -16.98 -8.70
N ALA A 79 8.09 -16.66 -9.98
CA ALA A 79 7.27 -15.71 -10.69
C ALA A 79 5.80 -15.83 -10.23
N VAL A 80 5.25 -14.67 -9.88
CA VAL A 80 3.85 -14.40 -9.57
C VAL A 80 2.96 -15.26 -10.47
N ASP A 81 2.36 -16.31 -9.90
CA ASP A 81 1.22 -17.02 -10.49
C ASP A 81 0.08 -16.02 -10.60
N VAL A 82 -0.10 -15.47 -11.80
CA VAL A 82 -1.16 -14.51 -12.16
C VAL A 82 -2.57 -15.15 -12.02
N ASP A 83 -2.67 -16.45 -11.75
CA ASP A 83 -3.94 -17.20 -11.67
C ASP A 83 -4.41 -17.59 -10.25
N LYS A 84 -3.80 -17.07 -9.17
CA LYS A 84 -4.31 -17.23 -7.78
C LYS A 84 -5.09 -16.02 -7.24
N ALA A 85 -5.34 -15.03 -8.08
CA ALA A 85 -5.47 -13.64 -7.66
C ALA A 85 -6.79 -13.22 -6.97
N GLU A 86 -7.86 -14.01 -6.93
CA GLU A 86 -9.10 -13.60 -6.22
C GLU A 86 -9.21 -14.16 -4.79
N SER A 87 -8.67 -15.35 -4.52
CA SER A 87 -8.82 -16.00 -3.20
C SER A 87 -7.87 -15.47 -2.13
N ASP A 88 -6.86 -14.68 -2.51
CA ASP A 88 -5.81 -14.17 -1.60
C ASP A 88 -6.11 -12.75 -1.07
N TYR A 89 -7.22 -12.13 -1.49
CA TYR A 89 -7.66 -10.84 -0.96
C TYR A 89 -8.81 -10.99 0.03
N PRO A 90 -8.81 -10.23 1.14
CA PRO A 90 -9.86 -10.33 2.14
C PRO A 90 -11.20 -9.84 1.57
N ALA A 91 -12.28 -10.49 1.98
CA ALA A 91 -13.64 -10.06 1.62
C ALA A 91 -13.87 -8.58 1.99
N GLY A 92 -14.40 -7.81 1.05
CA GLY A 92 -14.63 -6.37 1.20
C GLY A 92 -13.40 -5.49 0.93
N SER A 93 -12.28 -6.06 0.48
CA SER A 93 -11.15 -5.30 -0.04
C SER A 93 -11.54 -4.47 -1.28
N TRP A 94 -10.93 -3.30 -1.41
CA TRP A 94 -11.02 -2.46 -2.61
C TRP A 94 -10.54 -3.16 -3.88
N PHE A 95 -9.73 -4.22 -3.74
CA PHE A 95 -9.30 -5.06 -4.86
C PHE A 95 -10.46 -5.45 -5.79
N PHE A 96 -11.61 -5.84 -5.23
CA PHE A 96 -12.75 -6.32 -6.02
C PHE A 96 -13.53 -5.24 -6.78
N ASN A 97 -13.15 -3.96 -6.66
CA ASN A 97 -13.82 -2.88 -7.38
C ASN A 97 -13.38 -2.77 -8.85
N TYR A 98 -12.24 -3.35 -9.20
CA TYR A 98 -11.66 -3.30 -10.53
C TYR A 98 -11.07 -4.67 -10.89
N GLU A 99 -11.23 -5.08 -12.14
CA GLU A 99 -10.67 -6.34 -12.66
C GLU A 99 -9.34 -6.12 -13.40
N ASP A 100 -8.95 -4.87 -13.64
CA ASP A 100 -7.86 -4.47 -14.54
C ASP A 100 -6.62 -3.93 -13.81
N TRP A 101 -6.33 -4.46 -12.62
CA TRP A 101 -5.16 -4.05 -11.84
C TRP A 101 -3.84 -4.35 -12.57
N SER A 102 -3.03 -3.31 -12.75
CA SER A 102 -1.64 -3.42 -13.17
C SER A 102 -0.73 -3.58 -11.95
N TRP A 103 -0.03 -4.71 -11.89
CA TRP A 103 0.82 -5.07 -10.75
C TRP A 103 2.23 -4.48 -10.87
N TYR A 104 2.92 -4.38 -9.74
CA TYR A 104 4.35 -4.07 -9.68
C TYR A 104 5.16 -4.98 -10.62
N GLY A 105 6.02 -4.40 -11.46
CA GLY A 105 6.90 -5.12 -12.37
C GLY A 105 6.22 -5.79 -13.56
N MET A 106 4.90 -5.65 -13.73
CA MET A 106 4.16 -6.27 -14.85
C MET A 106 4.56 -5.70 -16.22
N SER A 107 4.97 -4.45 -16.27
CA SER A 107 5.41 -3.75 -17.49
C SER A 107 6.63 -2.89 -17.19
N ARG A 108 7.50 -2.74 -18.19
CA ARG A 108 8.60 -1.75 -18.17
C ARG A 108 8.12 -0.30 -18.02
N TRP A 109 6.83 -0.06 -18.29
CA TRP A 109 6.15 1.23 -18.16
C TRP A 109 5.17 1.26 -16.98
N GLY A 110 5.31 0.34 -16.02
CA GLY A 110 4.57 0.37 -14.75
C GLY A 110 5.46 0.86 -13.61
N PHE A 111 5.06 0.57 -12.37
CA PHE A 111 5.98 0.65 -11.25
C PHE A 111 7.05 -0.43 -11.39
N TYR A 112 8.30 -0.04 -11.49
CA TYR A 112 9.42 -0.94 -11.81
C TYR A 112 10.49 -0.99 -10.72
N HIS A 113 10.49 0.00 -9.81
CA HIS A 113 11.44 0.06 -8.70
C HIS A 113 10.70 0.21 -7.38
N LYS A 114 11.14 -0.56 -6.38
CA LYS A 114 10.62 -0.59 -5.02
C LYS A 114 11.79 -0.42 -4.05
N GLU A 115 11.74 0.62 -3.23
CA GLU A 115 12.63 0.77 -2.09
C GLU A 115 11.86 0.42 -0.82
N LEU A 116 12.29 -0.65 -0.15
CA LEU A 116 11.72 -1.07 1.13
C LEU A 116 12.71 -0.71 2.24
N ARG A 117 12.39 0.34 3.01
CA ARG A 117 13.23 0.84 4.11
C ARG A 117 12.44 0.79 5.43
N HIS A 118 13.13 1.00 6.55
CA HIS A 118 12.49 0.95 7.87
C HIS A 118 11.43 2.06 8.05
N ASP A 119 11.60 3.21 7.38
CA ASP A 119 10.76 4.40 7.52
C ASP A 119 9.59 4.42 6.52
N ALA A 120 9.76 3.82 5.35
CA ALA A 120 8.76 3.85 4.29
C ALA A 120 8.97 2.73 3.25
N ALA A 121 7.87 2.38 2.57
CA ALA A 121 7.88 1.65 1.33
C ALA A 121 7.64 2.64 0.18
N ARG A 122 8.59 2.72 -0.76
CA ARG A 122 8.53 3.65 -1.90
C ARG A 122 8.50 2.90 -3.22
N PHE A 123 7.66 3.33 -4.14
CA PHE A 123 7.52 2.74 -5.47
C PHE A 123 7.64 3.81 -6.54
N TYR A 124 8.34 3.49 -7.62
CA TYR A 124 8.69 4.48 -8.65
C TYR A 124 8.28 4.01 -10.04
N SER A 125 7.84 4.96 -10.85
CA SER A 125 7.59 4.81 -12.28
C SER A 125 8.04 6.05 -13.07
N GLU A 126 8.65 5.85 -14.23
CA GLU A 126 9.07 6.95 -15.12
C GLU A 126 7.91 7.46 -15.97
N TYR A 127 7.03 6.55 -16.36
CA TYR A 127 5.83 6.84 -17.14
C TYR A 127 4.76 5.86 -16.73
N LEU A 128 3.57 6.36 -16.44
CA LEU A 128 2.44 5.57 -16.02
C LEU A 128 1.22 5.94 -16.87
N ALA A 129 0.68 4.96 -17.62
CA ALA A 129 -0.51 5.17 -18.44
C ALA A 129 -1.76 5.37 -17.56
N PRO A 130 -2.85 5.95 -18.09
CA PRO A 130 -4.13 5.94 -17.38
C PRO A 130 -4.55 4.52 -17.03
N GLY A 131 -5.00 4.28 -15.80
CA GLY A 131 -5.39 2.95 -15.35
C GLY A 131 -5.39 2.77 -13.83
N ASN A 132 -5.59 1.52 -13.41
CA ASN A 132 -5.60 1.08 -12.02
C ASN A 132 -4.33 0.28 -11.72
N TYR A 133 -3.65 0.64 -10.64
CA TYR A 133 -2.38 0.04 -10.23
C TYR A 133 -2.48 -0.46 -8.80
N HIS A 134 -1.94 -1.66 -8.58
CA HIS A 134 -1.85 -2.26 -7.26
C HIS A 134 -0.40 -2.47 -6.87
N LEU A 135 -0.07 -1.99 -5.68
CA LEU A 135 1.21 -2.16 -5.04
C LEU A 135 1.01 -2.78 -3.68
N SER A 136 1.92 -3.65 -3.26
CA SER A 136 1.86 -4.22 -1.93
C SER A 136 3.23 -4.46 -1.33
N TYR A 137 3.26 -4.48 -0.01
CA TYR A 137 4.40 -4.92 0.78
C TYR A 137 3.92 -5.55 2.08
N THR A 138 4.80 -6.31 2.73
CA THR A 138 4.53 -6.94 4.02
C THR A 138 5.34 -6.24 5.10
N ALA A 139 4.76 -6.12 6.30
CA ALA A 139 5.45 -5.68 7.49
C ALA A 139 5.09 -6.57 8.68
N GLN A 140 5.99 -6.69 9.64
CA GLN A 140 5.79 -7.42 10.88
C GLN A 140 5.58 -6.43 12.03
N ALA A 141 4.65 -6.74 12.94
CA ALA A 141 4.47 -5.99 14.17
C ALA A 141 5.61 -6.28 15.16
N VAL A 142 6.42 -5.27 15.49
CA VAL A 142 7.63 -5.45 16.32
C VAL A 142 7.54 -4.77 17.69
N ALA A 143 6.87 -3.62 17.77
CA ALA A 143 6.77 -2.81 18.98
C ALA A 143 5.32 -2.60 19.39
N THR A 144 5.00 -2.88 20.66
CA THR A 144 3.68 -2.65 21.23
C THR A 144 3.42 -1.16 21.49
N GLY A 145 2.16 -0.74 21.35
CA GLY A 145 1.77 0.65 21.54
C GLY A 145 0.78 1.16 20.51
N LYS A 146 0.52 2.48 20.57
CA LYS A 146 -0.36 3.17 19.63
C LYS A 146 0.46 4.09 18.74
N PHE A 147 0.38 3.87 17.42
CA PHE A 147 1.15 4.60 16.42
C PHE A 147 0.22 5.34 15.46
N THR A 148 0.69 6.47 14.96
CA THR A 148 0.00 7.19 13.88
C THR A 148 0.33 6.54 12.55
N ILE A 149 -0.70 6.33 11.73
CA ILE A 149 -0.53 5.96 10.35
C ILE A 149 -0.65 7.24 9.53
N MET A 150 0.48 7.70 8.99
CA MET A 150 0.56 8.85 8.09
C MET A 150 -0.17 8.54 6.78
N PRO A 151 -0.79 9.51 6.10
CA PRO A 151 -1.26 9.33 4.72
C PRO A 151 -0.20 8.69 3.82
N ALA A 152 -0.59 7.69 3.02
CA ALA A 152 0.18 7.31 1.86
C ALA A 152 0.10 8.46 0.85
N HIS A 153 1.23 8.84 0.27
CA HIS A 153 1.35 9.99 -0.62
C HIS A 153 1.84 9.52 -1.98
N SER A 154 1.23 10.03 -3.05
CA SER A 154 1.66 9.78 -4.42
C SER A 154 1.77 11.12 -5.14
N GLU A 155 2.84 11.35 -5.89
CA GLU A 155 3.04 12.62 -6.61
C GLU A 155 3.88 12.43 -7.88
N GLU A 156 3.72 13.35 -8.84
CA GLU A 156 4.75 13.56 -9.85
C GLU A 156 5.93 14.31 -9.24
N MET A 157 7.14 13.76 -9.38
CA MET A 157 8.34 14.31 -8.76
C MET A 157 8.71 15.71 -9.28
N TYR A 158 8.27 16.06 -10.49
CA TYR A 158 8.60 17.33 -11.16
C TYR A 158 7.37 18.23 -11.41
N ASP A 159 6.19 17.81 -10.99
CA ASP A 159 4.96 18.61 -10.99
C ASP A 159 4.17 18.35 -9.68
N PRO A 160 4.61 18.93 -8.55
CA PRO A 160 4.08 18.59 -7.22
C PRO A 160 2.63 19.04 -7.00
N ASP A 161 2.05 19.81 -7.93
CA ASP A 161 0.63 20.15 -7.92
C ASP A 161 -0.24 18.92 -8.31
N VAL A 162 0.37 17.89 -8.92
CA VAL A 162 -0.26 16.62 -9.27
C VAL A 162 0.08 15.56 -8.20
N PHE A 163 -0.86 15.33 -7.28
CA PHE A 163 -0.64 14.40 -6.17
C PHE A 163 -1.93 13.71 -5.70
N GLY A 164 -1.77 12.73 -4.82
CA GLY A 164 -2.84 12.03 -4.11
C GLY A 164 -2.41 11.66 -2.69
N LYS A 165 -3.33 11.76 -1.73
CA LYS A 165 -3.11 11.36 -0.34
C LYS A 165 -4.21 10.47 0.18
N SER A 166 -3.86 9.39 0.87
CA SER A 166 -4.83 8.57 1.59
C SER A 166 -5.24 9.23 2.91
N GLY A 167 -6.34 8.78 3.50
CA GLY A 167 -6.70 9.18 4.86
C GLY A 167 -5.65 8.71 5.89
N PRO A 168 -5.42 9.50 6.96
CA PRO A 168 -4.65 9.07 8.12
C PRO A 168 -5.45 8.08 8.98
N ALA A 169 -4.74 7.25 9.73
CA ALA A 169 -5.34 6.27 10.64
C ALA A 169 -4.50 6.07 11.91
N PHE A 170 -4.95 5.17 12.78
CA PHE A 170 -4.16 4.72 13.94
C PHE A 170 -3.92 3.23 13.86
N LEU A 171 -2.72 2.83 14.26
CA LEU A 171 -2.32 1.46 14.51
C LEU A 171 -2.24 1.24 16.03
N VAL A 172 -2.77 0.12 16.49
CA VAL A 172 -2.60 -0.37 17.86
C VAL A 172 -1.97 -1.76 17.77
N VAL A 173 -0.76 -1.88 18.32
CA VAL A 173 -0.06 -3.16 18.46
C VAL A 173 -0.20 -3.60 19.91
N GLU A 174 -0.94 -4.67 20.10
CA GLU A 174 -1.14 -5.35 21.38
C GLU A 174 -0.05 -6.42 21.59
N GLU A 175 0.05 -6.93 22.82
CA GLU A 175 0.97 -8.04 23.14
C GLU A 175 0.54 -9.35 22.47
#